data_AF-F9S0X8-F1
#
_entry.id   AF-F9S0X8-F1
#
_cell.length_a   1.000
_cell.length_b   1.000
_cell.length_c   1.000
_cell.angle_alpha   90.00
_cell.angle_beta   90.00
_cell.angle_gamma   90.00
#
_symmetry.space_group_name_H-M   'P 1'
#
loop_
_entity.id
_entity.type
_entity.pdbx_description
1 polymer ?
#
loop_
_entity_poly.entity_id
_entity_poly.type
_entity_poly.pdbx_seq_one_letter_code
_entity_poly.pdbx_strand_id
1 'polypeptide(L)' 'MLIVQFMTAAEYSRISKMGVKQIKARMDLGEIPEVTNLRHGSVRYVDCVNLTDRMLRGELVFSDLSQEGNQ' A
#
# COMPACT_ATOMS: atom_id res chain seq x y z
N MET A 1 21.84 -4.41 -5.81
CA MET A 1 20.40 -4.68 -5.63
C MET A 1 19.67 -3.36 -5.77
N LEU A 2 18.79 -3.20 -6.76
CA LEU A 2 18.03 -1.96 -6.92
C LEU A 2 16.91 -1.95 -5.86
N ILE A 3 16.97 -1.02 -4.92
CA ILE A 3 15.89 -0.82 -3.95
C ILE A 3 14.88 0.11 -4.62
N VAL A 4 13.70 -0.41 -4.95
CA VAL A 4 12.58 0.42 -5.40
C VAL A 4 12.08 1.19 -4.19
N GLN A 5 12.27 2.51 -4.19
CA GLN A 5 11.89 3.35 -3.05
C GLN A 5 10.36 3.49 -2.94
N PHE A 6 9.71 3.72 -4.08
CA PHE A 6 8.27 3.86 -4.18
C PHE A 6 7.78 3.34 -5.52
N MET A 7 6.52 2.93 -5.55
CA MET A 7 5.81 2.57 -6.78
C MET A 7 4.36 3.01 -6.68
N THR A 8 3.70 3.25 -7.80
CA THR A 8 2.28 3.56 -7.81
C THR A 8 1.48 2.39 -7.23
N ALA A 9 0.31 2.67 -6.65
CA ALA A 9 -0.62 1.63 -6.20
C ALA A 9 -1.00 0.67 -7.35
N ALA A 10 -0.99 1.14 -8.60
CA ALA A 10 -1.23 0.32 -9.79
C ALA A 10 -0.05 -0.62 -10.11
N GLU A 11 1.18 -0.18 -9.92
CA GLU A 11 2.36 -1.06 -10.06
C GLU A 11 2.42 -2.07 -8.91
N TYR A 12 2.14 -1.64 -7.69
CA TYR A 12 2.11 -2.52 -6.52
C TYR A 12 1.02 -3.60 -6.63
N SER A 13 -0.13 -3.29 -7.26
CA SER A 13 -1.19 -4.27 -7.49
C SER A 13 -0.74 -5.45 -8.36
N ARG A 14 0.17 -5.21 -9.31
CA ARG A 14 0.67 -6.25 -10.22
C ARG A 14 1.56 -7.27 -9.50
N ILE A 15 2.25 -6.85 -8.43
CA ILE A 15 3.16 -7.72 -7.68
C ILE A 15 2.54 -8.33 -6.42
N SER A 16 1.62 -7.62 -5.76
CA SER A 16 1.04 -8.04 -4.47
C SER A 16 -0.17 -8.96 -4.60
N LYS A 17 -0.74 -9.09 -5.81
CA LYS A 17 -2.04 -9.74 -6.07
C LYS A 17 -3.23 -9.05 -5.36
N MET A 18 -3.03 -7.86 -4.79
CA MET A 18 -4.09 -7.04 -4.20
C MET A 18 -4.69 -6.13 -5.26
N GLY A 19 -6.00 -5.88 -5.20
CA GLY A 19 -6.64 -4.91 -6.11
C GLY A 19 -6.21 -3.48 -5.79
N VAL A 20 -6.14 -2.59 -6.80
CA VAL A 20 -5.77 -1.17 -6.59
C VAL A 20 -6.69 -0.49 -5.58
N LYS A 21 -8.00 -0.76 -5.62
CA LYS A 21 -8.97 -0.24 -4.62
C LYS A 21 -8.63 -0.71 -3.21
N GLN A 22 -8.32 -1.99 -3.05
CA GLN A 22 -7.94 -2.57 -1.77
C GLN A 22 -6.64 -1.95 -1.23
N ILE A 23 -5.64 -1.75 -2.09
CA ILE A 23 -4.38 -1.10 -1.70
C ILE A 23 -4.65 0.31 -1.19
N LYS A 24 -5.49 1.08 -1.89
CA LYS A 24 -5.86 2.43 -1.47
C LYS A 24 -6.61 2.44 -0.14
N ALA A 25 -7.58 1.54 0.06
CA ALA A 25 -8.28 1.42 1.34
C ALA A 25 -7.30 1.11 2.49
N ARG A 26 -6.35 0.21 2.27
CA ARG A 26 -5.29 -0.08 3.25
C ARG A 26 -4.32 1.07 3.49
N MET A 27 -4.08 1.91 2.48
CA MET A 27 -3.34 3.16 2.69
C MET A 27 -4.15 4.14 3.56
N ASP A 28 -5.47 4.21 3.38
CA ASP A 28 -6.35 5.04 4.21
C ASP A 28 -6.38 4.57 5.66
N LEU A 29 -6.25 3.26 5.89
CA LEU A 29 -6.08 2.66 7.22
C LEU A 29 -4.65 2.76 7.78
N GLY A 30 -3.68 3.26 7.02
CA GLY A 30 -2.26 3.33 7.43
C GLY A 30 -1.53 1.98 7.45
N GLU A 31 -2.15 0.92 6.93
CA GLU A 31 -1.56 -0.41 6.86
C GLU A 31 -0.52 -0.52 5.76
N ILE A 32 -0.81 0.09 4.59
CA ILE A 32 0.17 0.25 3.52
C ILE A 32 0.69 1.69 3.59
N PRO A 33 1.98 1.91 3.88
CA PRO A 33 2.52 3.26 3.95
C PRO A 33 2.51 3.93 2.58
N GLU A 34 2.14 5.21 2.56
CA GLU A 34 2.03 6.03 1.34
C GLU A 34 3.02 7.19 1.39
N VAL A 35 3.65 7.49 0.25
CA VAL A 35 4.41 8.74 0.06
C VAL A 35 3.45 9.86 -0.36
N THR A 36 2.81 10.50 0.62
CA THR A 36 1.75 11.51 0.40
C THR A 36 2.23 12.71 -0.42
N ASN A 37 3.51 13.11 -0.27
CA ASN A 37 4.11 14.23 -1.01
C ASN A 37 4.22 13.99 -2.52
N LEU A 38 4.13 12.72 -2.97
CA LEU A 38 4.17 12.37 -4.39
C LEU A 38 2.78 12.19 -5.00
N ARG A 39 1.72 12.36 -4.20
CA ARG A 39 0.34 12.20 -4.69
C ARG A 39 0.05 13.18 -5.82
N HIS A 40 -0.35 12.65 -6.97
CA HIS A 40 -0.73 13.44 -8.14
C HIS A 40 -2.12 13.04 -8.62
N GLY A 41 -3.11 13.90 -8.35
CA GLY A 41 -4.52 13.60 -8.57
C GLY A 41 -4.96 12.32 -7.83
N SER A 42 -5.37 11.32 -8.59
CA SER A 42 -5.82 10.01 -8.09
C SER A 42 -4.70 8.96 -7.98
N VAL A 43 -3.47 9.32 -8.35
CA VAL A 43 -2.30 8.43 -8.25
C VAL A 43 -1.71 8.52 -6.86
N ARG A 44 -1.59 7.37 -6.20
CA ARG A 44 -1.01 7.18 -4.86
C ARG A 44 0.21 6.30 -4.97
N TYR A 45 1.22 6.55 -4.14
CA TYR A 45 2.51 5.87 -4.20
C TYR A 45 2.76 5.11 -2.90
N VAL A 46 3.01 3.81 -3.00
CA VAL A 46 3.42 2.96 -1.87
C VAL A 46 4.85 3.33 -1.49
N ASP A 47 5.10 3.54 -0.20
CA ASP A 47 6.45 3.59 0.37
C ASP A 47 6.96 2.16 0.54
N CYS A 48 7.72 1.68 -0.44
CA CYS A 48 8.16 0.28 -0.48
C CYS A 48 9.25 -0.01 0.56
N VAL A 49 10.04 0.99 0.92
CA VAL A 49 11.11 0.86 1.93
C VAL A 49 10.48 0.66 3.30
N ASN A 50 9.56 1.54 3.69
CA ASN A 50 8.89 1.47 4.97
C ASN A 50 7.99 0.22 5.06
N LEU A 51 7.28 -0.12 3.99
CA LEU A 51 6.47 -1.35 3.95
C LEU A 51 7.33 -2.59 4.18
N THR A 52 8.50 -2.68 3.52
CA THR A 52 9.42 -3.80 3.68
C THR A 52 10.02 -3.84 5.08
N ASP A 53 10.38 -2.70 5.67
CA ASP A 53 10.88 -2.62 7.05
C ASP A 53 9.82 -3.11 8.05
N ARG A 54 8.56 -2.66 7.93
CA ARG A 54 7.44 -3.14 8.75
C ARG A 54 7.21 -4.64 8.60
N MET A 55 7.32 -5.18 7.38
CA MET A 55 7.23 -6.63 7.14
C MET A 55 8.33 -7.40 7.85
N LEU A 56 9.58 -6.94 7.76
CA LEU A 56 10.73 -7.58 8.39
C LEU A 56 10.68 -7.51 9.92
N ARG A 57 10.07 -6.46 10.48
CA ARG A 57 9.83 -6.32 11.93
C ARG A 57 8.62 -7.09 12.43
N GLY A 58 7.75 -7.60 11.55
CA GLY A 58 6.49 -8.23 11.93
C GLY A 58 5.41 -7.24 12.38
N GLU A 59 5.52 -5.97 11.99
CA GLU A 59 4.61 -4.87 12.35
C GLU A 59 3.51 -4.62 11.29
N LEU A 60 3.49 -5.45 10.24
CA LEU A 60 2.47 -5.38 9.21
C LEU A 60 1.28 -6.26 9.59
N VAL A 61 0.21 -5.63 10.06
CA VAL A 61 -1.07 -6.28 10.34
C VAL A 61 -2.11 -5.71 9.38
N PHE A 62 -2.73 -6.59 8.61
CA PHE A 62 -3.82 -6.25 7.71
C PHE A 62 -5.15 -6.58 8.37
N SER A 63 -5.99 -5.55 8.55
CA SER A 63 -7.38 -5.73 8.97
C SER A 63 -8.17 -6.51 7.92
N ASP A 64 -9.27 -7.10 8.40
CA ASP A 64 -10.24 -7.77 7.55
C ASP A 64 -11.11 -6.72 6.83
N LEU A 65 -10.92 -6.61 5.52
CA LEU A 65 -11.68 -5.71 4.65
C LEU A 65 -12.99 -6.34 4.13
N SER A 66 -13.33 -7.57 4.53
CA SER A 66 -14.54 -8.26 4.09
C SER A 66 -15.83 -7.52 4.50
N GLN A 67 -15.75 -6.68 5.53
CA GLN A 67 -16.87 -5.93 6.10
C GLN A 67 -17.11 -4.55 5.43
N GLU A 68 -16.13 -4.00 4.72
CA GLU A 68 -16.24 -2.65 4.13
C GLU A 68 -16.93 -2.59 2.76
N GLY A 69 -17.33 -3.75 2.21
CA GLY A 69 -18.02 -3.84 0.91
C GLY A 69 -19.54 -3.67 0.94
N ASN A 70 -20.14 -3.34 2.09
CA ASN A 70 -21.59 -3.44 2.32
C ASN A 70 -22.27 -2.13 2.76
N GLN A 71 -21.74 -0.97 2.36
CA GLN A 71 -22.37 0.34 2.56
C GLN A 71 -22.50 1.11 1.24
#